data_AF-A0A7X3QDJ4-F1
#
_entry.id   AF-A0A7X3QDJ4-F1
#
_cell.length_a   1.000
_cell.length_b   1.000
_cell.length_c   1.000
_cell.angle_alpha   90.00
_cell.angle_beta   90.00
_cell.angle_gamma   90.00
#
_symmetry.space_group_name_H-M   'P 1'
#
loop_
_entity.id
_entity.type
_entity.pdbx_description
1 polymer ?
#
loop_
_entity_poly.entity_id
_entity_poly.type
_entity_poly.pdbx_seq_one_letter_code
_entity_poly.pdbx_strand_id
1 'polypeptide(L)'
;MRANSRGAALIVTMMALLMLVALTGALMPLTSSETAIAANHRLAVQSLYAAGAVLKRAIRELEAAPSWDDVLAGRRRATLWDGQTTRSLADGAVLDLNAATDALADAGAGRSGAGRGLRWRLYAHGPLGAVLPQDPTGGLLHAAVWVADDPDDADGDPLRDANGILMLHAAAVGPSLAQRAVQATLARPAPDQRPVVMSWTIVR
;
A
#
# COMPACT_ATOMS: atom_id res chain seq x y z
N MET A 1 -40.49 -59.33 -19.45
CA MET A 1 -39.86 -58.08 -19.92
C MET A 1 -39.88 -56.88 -18.96
N ARG A 2 -40.60 -56.91 -17.80
CA ARG A 2 -40.66 -55.79 -16.84
C ARG A 2 -39.49 -55.71 -15.82
N ALA A 3 -38.65 -56.74 -15.74
CA ALA A 3 -37.53 -56.78 -14.80
C ALA A 3 -36.31 -55.96 -15.27
N ASN A 4 -36.07 -55.86 -16.59
CA ASN A 4 -34.92 -55.13 -17.16
C ASN A 4 -35.03 -53.60 -17.00
N SER A 5 -36.24 -53.03 -17.05
CA SER A 5 -36.43 -51.58 -16.93
C SER A 5 -36.20 -51.06 -15.51
N ARG A 6 -36.40 -51.89 -14.48
CA ARG A 6 -36.16 -51.50 -13.07
C ARG A 6 -34.66 -51.39 -12.74
N GLY A 7 -33.83 -52.31 -13.26
CA GLY A 7 -32.38 -52.24 -13.10
C GLY A 7 -31.78 -51.02 -13.80
N ALA A 8 -32.23 -50.75 -15.04
CA ALA A 8 -31.82 -49.55 -15.78
C ALA A 8 -32.23 -48.25 -15.06
N ALA A 9 -33.45 -48.19 -14.51
CA ALA A 9 -33.92 -47.04 -13.75
C ALA A 9 -33.08 -46.80 -12.48
N LEU A 10 -32.65 -47.87 -11.79
CA LEU A 10 -31.79 -47.76 -10.62
C LEU A 10 -30.40 -47.21 -10.97
N ILE A 11 -29.81 -47.67 -12.08
CA ILE A 11 -28.52 -47.17 -12.54
C ILE A 11 -28.62 -45.69 -12.93
N VAL A 12 -29.66 -45.30 -13.67
CA VAL A 12 -29.88 -43.89 -14.07
C VAL A 12 -30.08 -43.00 -12.85
N THR A 13 -30.87 -43.43 -11.86
CA THR A 13 -31.07 -42.67 -10.62
C THR A 13 -29.80 -42.57 -9.79
N MET A 14 -29.01 -43.65 -9.70
CA MET A 14 -27.74 -43.62 -8.99
C MET A 14 -26.71 -42.72 -9.70
N MET A 15 -26.64 -42.77 -11.04
CA MET A 15 -25.79 -41.86 -11.82
C MET A 15 -26.23 -40.41 -11.66
N ALA A 16 -27.55 -40.13 -11.69
CA ALA A 16 -28.08 -38.79 -11.48
C ALA A 16 -27.77 -38.26 -10.07
N LEU A 17 -27.89 -39.10 -9.03
CA LEU A 17 -27.53 -38.76 -7.65
C LEU A 17 -26.02 -38.50 -7.52
N LEU A 18 -25.18 -39.32 -8.14
CA LEU A 18 -23.72 -39.10 -8.15
C LEU A 18 -23.35 -37.80 -8.85
N MET A 19 -23.98 -37.48 -9.98
CA MET A 19 -23.79 -36.18 -10.65
C MET A 19 -24.25 -35.02 -9.77
N LEU A 20 -25.35 -35.16 -9.04
CA LEU A 20 -25.85 -34.12 -8.14
C LEU A 20 -24.90 -33.89 -6.94
N VAL A 21 -24.36 -34.96 -6.36
CA VAL A 21 -23.35 -34.88 -5.29
C VAL A 21 -22.05 -34.27 -5.82
N ALA A 22 -21.59 -34.67 -7.00
CA ALA A 22 -20.41 -34.08 -7.62
C ALA A 22 -20.58 -32.58 -7.90
N LEU A 23 -21.77 -32.18 -8.40
CA LEU A 23 -22.08 -30.78 -8.66
C LEU A 23 -22.11 -29.96 -7.35
N THR A 24 -22.86 -30.41 -6.35
CA THR A 24 -22.92 -29.74 -5.05
C THR A 24 -21.56 -29.67 -4.36
N GLY A 25 -20.75 -30.73 -4.44
CA GLY A 25 -19.38 -30.77 -3.94
C GLY A 25 -18.44 -29.78 -4.63
N ALA A 26 -18.64 -29.52 -5.93
CA ALA A 26 -17.83 -28.56 -6.69
C ALA A 26 -18.23 -27.09 -6.44
N LEU A 27 -19.48 -26.81 -6.08
CA LEU A 27 -19.95 -25.44 -5.83
C LEU A 27 -19.29 -24.80 -4.59
N MET A 28 -19.09 -25.57 -3.52
CA MET A 28 -18.52 -25.05 -2.27
C MET A 28 -17.09 -24.46 -2.43
N PRO A 29 -16.11 -25.19 -3.00
CA PRO A 29 -14.77 -24.64 -3.21
C PRO A 29 -14.76 -23.47 -4.21
N LEU A 30 -15.69 -23.46 -5.17
CA LEU A 30 -15.84 -22.36 -6.12
C LEU A 30 -16.28 -21.08 -5.38
N THR A 31 -17.35 -21.14 -4.59
CA THR A 31 -17.84 -20.00 -3.82
C THR A 31 -16.82 -19.53 -2.78
N SER A 32 -16.09 -20.44 -2.12
CA SER A 32 -15.02 -20.04 -1.18
C SER A 32 -13.87 -19.32 -1.90
N SER A 33 -13.53 -19.73 -3.13
CA SER A 33 -12.49 -19.08 -3.92
C SER A 33 -12.93 -17.70 -4.39
N GLU A 34 -14.17 -17.55 -4.86
CA GLU A 34 -14.74 -16.26 -5.28
C GLU A 34 -14.80 -15.27 -4.12
N THR A 35 -15.24 -15.72 -2.93
CA THR A 35 -15.28 -14.87 -1.74
C THR A 35 -13.89 -14.43 -1.30
N ALA A 36 -12.89 -15.31 -1.37
CA ALA A 36 -11.49 -14.97 -1.09
C ALA A 36 -10.92 -13.97 -2.12
N ILE A 37 -11.18 -14.19 -3.42
CA ILE A 37 -10.77 -13.27 -4.50
C ILE A 37 -11.41 -11.90 -4.31
N ALA A 38 -12.72 -11.85 -4.03
CA ALA A 38 -13.44 -10.60 -3.82
C ALA A 38 -12.94 -9.84 -2.58
N ALA A 39 -12.63 -10.55 -1.49
CA ALA A 39 -12.06 -9.96 -0.29
C ALA A 39 -10.66 -9.37 -0.56
N ASN A 40 -9.80 -10.12 -1.25
CA ASN A 40 -8.46 -9.65 -1.62
C ASN A 40 -8.50 -8.47 -2.58
N HIS A 41 -9.38 -8.50 -3.59
CA HIS A 41 -9.57 -7.38 -4.50
C HIS A 41 -10.04 -6.12 -3.76
N ARG A 42 -11.03 -6.24 -2.86
CA ARG A 42 -11.49 -5.13 -2.04
C ARG A 42 -10.36 -4.56 -1.17
N LEU A 43 -9.59 -5.42 -0.51
CA LEU A 43 -8.45 -5.00 0.31
C LEU A 43 -7.38 -4.28 -0.51
N ALA A 44 -7.07 -4.77 -1.71
CA ALA A 44 -6.12 -4.13 -2.61
C ALA A 44 -6.60 -2.73 -3.04
N VAL A 45 -7.87 -2.58 -3.40
CA VAL A 45 -8.45 -1.28 -3.75
C VAL A 45 -8.43 -0.33 -2.54
N GLN A 46 -8.84 -0.80 -1.36
CA GLN A 46 -8.79 -0.01 -0.13
C GLN A 46 -7.38 0.43 0.23
N SER A 47 -6.39 -0.45 0.10
CA SER A 47 -4.97 -0.14 0.36
C SER A 47 -4.45 0.93 -0.61
N LEU A 48 -4.81 0.86 -1.89
CA LEU A 48 -4.41 1.88 -2.86
C LEU A 48 -4.99 3.26 -2.52
N TYR A 49 -6.28 3.32 -2.18
CA TYR A 49 -6.90 4.58 -1.75
C TYR A 49 -6.33 5.10 -0.43
N ALA A 50 -6.03 4.20 0.51
CA ALA A 50 -5.38 4.54 1.77
C ALA A 50 -3.98 5.14 1.55
N ALA A 51 -3.17 4.54 0.68
CA ALA A 51 -1.85 5.06 0.30
C ALA A 51 -1.97 6.47 -0.33
N GLY A 52 -2.95 6.68 -1.20
CA GLY A 52 -3.23 8.01 -1.76
C GLY A 52 -3.73 9.03 -0.72
N ALA A 53 -4.55 8.61 0.24
CA ALA A 53 -5.07 9.48 1.29
C ALA A 53 -3.96 9.93 2.26
N VAL A 54 -3.09 9.00 2.69
CA VAL A 54 -1.96 9.33 3.56
C VAL A 54 -0.95 10.23 2.85
N LEU A 55 -0.69 10.00 1.55
CA LEU A 55 0.17 10.86 0.75
C LEU A 55 -0.36 12.30 0.68
N LYS A 56 -1.65 12.47 0.38
CA LYS A 56 -2.29 13.80 0.34
C LYS A 56 -2.25 14.50 1.70
N ARG A 57 -2.36 13.76 2.80
CA ARG A 57 -2.18 14.32 4.14
C ARG A 57 -0.73 14.76 4.38
N ALA A 58 0.24 13.93 4.02
CA ALA A 58 1.66 14.30 4.13
C ALA A 58 1.98 15.56 3.31
N ILE A 59 1.49 15.67 2.07
CA ILE A 59 1.66 16.86 1.21
C ILE A 59 1.12 18.12 1.90
N ARG A 60 -0.06 18.05 2.53
CA ARG A 60 -0.64 19.18 3.28
C ARG A 60 0.25 19.62 4.45
N GLU A 61 0.90 18.67 5.12
CA GLU A 61 1.81 18.98 6.22
C GLU A 61 3.15 19.53 5.73
N LEU A 62 3.62 19.07 4.57
CA LEU A 62 4.79 19.62 3.88
C LEU A 62 4.55 21.03 3.35
N GLU A 63 3.34 21.35 2.89
CA GLU A 63 2.92 22.72 2.54
C GLU A 63 3.07 23.68 3.72
N ALA A 64 2.80 23.21 4.95
CA ALA A 64 2.98 23.97 6.18
C ALA A 64 4.43 24.00 6.72
N ALA A 65 5.38 23.34 6.05
CA ALA A 65 6.78 23.35 6.43
C ALA A 65 7.51 24.54 5.77
N PRO A 66 8.20 25.41 6.55
CA PRO A 66 8.93 26.56 6.00
C PRO A 66 10.07 26.18 5.06
N SER A 67 10.77 25.09 5.38
CA SER A 67 11.81 24.45 4.55
C SER A 67 11.62 22.94 4.60
N TRP A 68 12.10 22.24 3.57
CA TRP A 68 12.14 20.79 3.49
C TRP A 68 13.43 20.18 4.04
N ASP A 69 14.45 20.98 4.34
CA ASP A 69 15.71 20.50 4.93
C ASP A 69 15.49 19.76 6.26
N ASP A 70 14.60 20.24 7.12
CA ASP A 70 14.32 19.57 8.39
C ASP A 70 13.57 18.25 8.20
N VAL A 71 12.80 18.13 7.12
CA VAL A 71 12.10 16.91 6.74
C VAL A 71 13.12 15.89 6.20
N LEU A 72 13.99 16.33 5.28
CA LEU A 72 15.09 15.53 4.72
C LEU A 72 16.18 15.20 5.73
N ALA A 73 16.37 16.00 6.77
CA ALA A 73 17.26 15.66 7.89
C ALA A 73 16.60 14.71 8.91
N GLY A 74 15.29 14.46 8.79
CA GLY A 74 14.51 13.67 9.76
C GLY A 74 14.26 14.38 11.10
N ARG A 75 14.50 15.69 11.18
CA ARG A 75 14.26 16.54 12.35
C ARG A 75 12.79 16.92 12.49
N ARG A 76 12.06 16.97 11.38
CA ARG A 76 10.61 17.22 11.33
C ARG A 76 9.88 15.97 10.83
N ARG A 77 8.84 15.57 11.55
CA ARG A 77 7.97 14.43 11.24
C ARG A 77 6.54 14.92 11.07
N ALA A 78 5.73 14.12 10.39
CA ALA A 78 4.30 14.38 10.28
C ALA A 78 3.57 14.20 11.62
N THR A 79 2.35 14.73 11.72
CA THR A 79 1.42 14.49 12.83
C THR A 79 0.96 13.05 12.91
N LEU A 80 0.90 12.36 11.76
CA LEU A 80 0.69 10.92 11.70
C LEU A 80 2.01 10.22 12.03
N TRP A 81 2.28 10.06 13.31
CA TRP A 81 3.45 9.36 13.83
C TRP A 81 3.06 8.58 15.08
N ASP A 82 2.99 7.24 14.96
CA ASP A 82 2.60 6.39 16.10
C ASP A 82 3.78 6.01 17.02
N GLY A 83 5.02 6.30 16.61
CA GLY A 83 6.23 6.04 17.39
C GLY A 83 6.74 4.59 17.37
N GLN A 84 6.02 3.66 16.75
CA GLN A 84 6.41 2.24 16.66
C GLN A 84 6.81 1.89 15.23
N THR A 85 8.10 1.63 15.01
CA THR A 85 8.60 1.21 13.69
C THR A 85 8.41 -0.28 13.41
N THR A 86 8.06 -1.07 14.42
CA THR A 86 7.76 -2.50 14.29
C THR A 86 6.41 -2.80 14.91
N ARG A 87 5.53 -3.47 14.18
CA ARG A 87 4.15 -3.70 14.59
C ARG A 87 3.62 -5.06 14.14
N SER A 88 2.90 -5.75 15.02
CA SER A 88 2.11 -6.92 14.64
C SER A 88 0.77 -6.50 14.03
N LEU A 89 0.44 -7.08 12.88
CA LEU A 89 -0.83 -6.93 12.19
C LEU A 89 -1.87 -7.92 12.75
N ALA A 90 -3.13 -7.76 12.32
CA ALA A 90 -4.27 -8.53 12.84
C ALA A 90 -4.15 -10.06 12.64
N ASP A 91 -3.37 -10.47 11.65
CA ASP A 91 -3.07 -11.87 11.30
C ASP A 91 -1.76 -12.39 11.91
N GLY A 92 -1.10 -11.59 12.76
CA GLY A 92 0.18 -11.93 13.40
C GLY A 92 1.41 -11.63 12.56
N ALA A 93 1.26 -11.19 11.30
CA ALA A 93 2.38 -10.74 10.49
C ALA A 93 3.07 -9.52 11.12
N VAL A 94 4.39 -9.41 10.95
CA VAL A 94 5.17 -8.31 11.53
C VAL A 94 5.53 -7.32 10.43
N LEU A 95 5.03 -6.09 10.56
CA LEU A 95 5.44 -4.94 9.76
C LEU A 95 6.66 -4.29 10.42
N ASP A 96 7.78 -4.26 9.70
CA ASP A 96 8.99 -3.53 10.09
C ASP A 96 9.26 -2.38 9.10
N LEU A 97 9.05 -1.15 9.57
CA LEU A 97 9.23 0.06 8.79
C LEU A 97 10.70 0.43 8.57
N ASN A 98 11.62 -0.06 9.42
CA ASN A 98 13.05 0.11 9.17
C ASN A 98 13.47 -0.78 7.99
N ALA A 99 13.07 -2.06 8.01
CA ALA A 99 13.29 -2.97 6.90
C ALA A 99 12.64 -2.48 5.60
N ALA A 100 11.44 -1.88 5.67
CA ALA A 100 10.79 -1.27 4.51
C ALA A 100 11.56 -0.04 3.98
N THR A 101 12.19 0.74 4.86
CA THR A 101 13.03 1.88 4.47
C THR A 101 14.29 1.40 3.75
N ASP A 102 14.93 0.35 4.27
CA ASP A 102 16.11 -0.27 3.65
C ASP A 102 15.76 -0.85 2.27
N ALA A 103 14.62 -1.54 2.16
CA ALA A 103 14.14 -2.09 0.89
C ALA A 103 13.87 -1.00 -0.16
N LEU A 104 13.37 0.18 0.24
CA LEU A 104 13.19 1.33 -0.65
C LEU A 104 14.53 1.88 -1.14
N ALA A 105 15.54 1.93 -0.27
CA ALA A 105 16.89 2.34 -0.64
C ALA A 105 17.51 1.35 -1.64
N ASP A 106 17.37 0.04 -1.40
CA ASP A 106 17.90 -1.02 -2.27
C ASP A 106 17.22 -1.08 -3.64
N ALA A 107 15.89 -0.94 -3.66
CA ALA A 107 15.08 -0.93 -4.88
C ALA A 107 15.46 0.23 -5.82
N GLY A 108 16.14 1.25 -5.29
CA GLY A 108 16.53 2.42 -6.07
C GLY A 108 15.30 3.13 -6.66
N ALA A 109 14.17 3.11 -5.95
CA ALA A 109 13.00 3.88 -6.35
C ALA A 109 13.47 5.34 -6.56
N GLY A 110 13.45 5.81 -7.81
CA GLY A 110 13.97 7.12 -8.22
C GLY A 110 15.49 7.22 -8.47
N ARG A 111 16.19 6.16 -8.88
CA ARG A 111 17.56 6.28 -9.43
C ARG A 111 17.57 7.26 -10.62
N SER A 112 18.33 8.36 -10.54
CA SER A 112 18.75 9.09 -11.75
C SER A 112 19.84 8.32 -12.48
N GLY A 113 20.02 8.62 -13.77
CA GLY A 113 21.12 8.12 -14.56
C GLY A 113 22.52 8.47 -14.01
N ALA A 114 22.60 9.37 -13.02
CA ALA A 114 23.85 9.82 -12.39
C ALA A 114 24.36 8.91 -11.27
N GLY A 115 23.63 7.84 -10.89
CA GLY A 115 24.09 6.89 -9.86
C GLY A 115 24.08 7.43 -8.42
N ARG A 116 23.43 8.58 -8.17
CA ARG A 116 23.15 9.09 -6.82
C ARG A 116 21.89 8.40 -6.30
N GLY A 117 22.02 7.59 -5.25
CA GLY A 117 20.90 6.87 -4.65
C GLY A 117 20.04 7.79 -3.78
N LEU A 118 18.72 7.70 -3.93
CA LEU A 118 17.80 8.40 -3.03
C LEU A 118 17.96 7.92 -1.59
N ARG A 119 17.95 8.87 -0.65
CA ARG A 119 17.89 8.54 0.78
C ARG A 119 16.47 8.67 1.28
N TRP A 120 15.74 7.57 1.20
CA TRP A 120 14.40 7.47 1.76
C TRP A 120 14.41 7.62 3.28
N ARG A 121 13.49 8.44 3.78
CA ARG A 121 13.31 8.69 5.21
C ARG A 121 11.86 8.58 5.58
N LEU A 122 11.57 7.81 6.63
CA LEU A 122 10.23 7.70 7.17
C LEU A 122 9.78 9.05 7.73
N TYR A 123 8.72 9.61 7.17
CA TYR A 123 8.17 10.93 7.53
C TYR A 123 6.86 10.82 8.30
N ALA A 124 6.01 9.87 7.92
CA ALA A 124 4.72 9.64 8.56
C ALA A 124 4.43 8.14 8.64
N HIS A 125 3.81 7.68 9.72
CA HIS A 125 3.23 6.33 9.79
C HIS A 125 2.19 6.21 10.91
N GLY A 126 1.23 5.31 10.71
CA GLY A 126 0.21 5.04 11.70
C GLY A 126 -0.96 4.22 11.13
N PRO A 127 -1.90 3.81 12.00
CA PRO A 127 -3.13 3.15 11.55
C PRO A 127 -3.96 4.09 10.67
N LEU A 128 -4.64 3.53 9.67
CA LEU A 128 -5.46 4.31 8.73
C LEU A 128 -6.56 5.12 9.43
N GLY A 129 -7.11 4.61 10.53
CA GLY A 129 -8.09 5.34 11.37
C GLY A 129 -7.58 6.66 11.95
N ALA A 130 -6.27 6.89 12.04
CA ALA A 130 -5.71 8.19 12.44
C ALA A 130 -5.72 9.22 11.27
N VAL A 131 -5.85 8.74 10.03
CA VAL A 131 -5.95 9.56 8.81
C VAL A 131 -7.40 9.79 8.42
N LEU A 132 -8.24 8.75 8.51
CA LEU A 132 -9.63 8.74 8.09
C LEU A 132 -10.54 8.52 9.31
N PRO A 133 -11.35 9.52 9.71
CA PRO A 133 -12.27 9.40 10.86
C PRO A 133 -13.31 8.27 10.72
N GLN A 134 -13.60 7.87 9.48
CA GLN A 134 -14.44 6.73 9.14
C GLN A 134 -13.53 5.73 8.42
N ASP A 135 -12.88 4.84 9.17
CA ASP A 135 -12.01 3.81 8.61
C ASP A 135 -12.85 2.62 8.11
N PRO A 136 -13.06 2.46 6.78
CA PRO A 136 -13.86 1.37 6.24
C PRO A 136 -13.17 0.00 6.37
N THR A 137 -11.90 -0.02 6.80
CA THR A 137 -11.12 -1.25 6.98
C THR A 137 -11.12 -1.73 8.43
N GLY A 138 -11.68 -0.96 9.37
CA GLY A 138 -11.74 -1.35 10.78
C GLY A 138 -10.37 -1.47 11.44
N GLY A 139 -9.39 -0.65 11.04
CA GLY A 139 -8.04 -0.66 11.59
C GLY A 139 -7.12 -1.74 11.00
N LEU A 140 -7.53 -2.43 9.94
CA LEU A 140 -6.73 -3.47 9.29
C LEU A 140 -5.53 -2.92 8.53
N LEU A 141 -5.58 -1.64 8.10
CA LEU A 141 -4.52 -1.03 7.31
C LEU A 141 -3.63 -0.12 8.16
N HIS A 142 -2.33 -0.32 7.99
CA HIS A 142 -1.29 0.58 8.47
C HIS A 142 -0.73 1.37 7.29
N ALA A 143 -0.56 2.68 7.44
CA ALA A 143 -0.08 3.55 6.39
C ALA A 143 1.28 4.13 6.78
N ALA A 144 2.16 4.31 5.78
CA ALA A 144 3.46 4.93 5.95
C ALA A 144 3.81 5.81 4.75
N VAL A 145 4.56 6.88 4.99
CA VAL A 145 5.06 7.82 3.98
C VAL A 145 6.54 8.04 4.22
N TRP A 146 7.30 7.89 3.15
CA TRP A 146 8.70 8.22 3.06
C TRP A 146 8.90 9.41 2.14
N VAL A 147 9.93 10.18 2.46
CA VAL A 147 10.39 11.33 1.69
C VAL A 147 11.84 11.12 1.30
N ALA A 148 12.21 11.59 0.13
CA ALA A 148 13.58 11.63 -0.34
C ALA A 148 13.78 12.92 -1.15
N ASP A 149 15.01 13.39 -1.12
CA ASP A 149 15.50 14.40 -2.06
C ASP A 149 15.41 13.87 -3.49
N ASP A 150 15.26 14.73 -4.48
CA ASP A 150 15.16 14.28 -5.87
C ASP A 150 16.54 14.00 -6.48
N PRO A 151 16.61 13.11 -7.47
CA PRO A 151 17.89 12.61 -7.94
C PRO A 151 18.56 13.54 -8.97
N ASP A 152 17.88 14.61 -9.39
CA ASP A 152 18.36 15.64 -10.30
C ASP A 152 18.85 16.89 -9.54
N ASP A 153 18.89 16.86 -8.19
CA ASP A 153 19.55 17.89 -7.40
C ASP A 153 21.07 17.91 -7.71
N ALA A 154 21.55 19.11 -8.05
CA ALA A 154 22.92 19.37 -8.43
C ALA A 154 23.87 19.34 -7.23
N ASP A 155 23.38 19.58 -6.01
CA ASP A 155 24.23 19.79 -4.83
C ASP A 155 24.82 18.49 -4.25
N GLY A 156 24.15 17.35 -4.46
CA GLY A 156 24.56 16.04 -3.97
C GLY A 156 24.43 15.84 -2.45
N ASP A 157 23.72 16.72 -1.73
CA ASP A 157 23.45 16.59 -0.29
C ASP A 157 22.01 16.10 -0.06
N PRO A 158 21.80 14.79 0.15
CA PRO A 158 20.45 14.21 0.29
C PRO A 158 19.70 14.63 1.57
N LEU A 159 20.27 15.54 2.36
CA LEU A 159 19.67 16.13 3.57
C LEU A 159 19.16 17.54 3.34
N ARG A 160 19.43 18.13 2.17
CA ARG A 160 19.03 19.47 1.79
C ARG A 160 18.30 19.41 0.48
N ASP A 161 17.35 20.32 0.34
CA ASP A 161 16.64 20.52 -0.92
C ASP A 161 17.12 21.84 -1.52
N ALA A 162 17.81 21.79 -2.67
CA ALA A 162 18.33 23.00 -3.31
C ALA A 162 17.47 23.47 -4.50
N ASN A 163 16.63 22.62 -5.07
CA ASN A 163 15.85 22.92 -6.27
C ASN A 163 14.33 23.00 -6.02
N GLY A 164 13.88 22.72 -4.79
CA GLY A 164 12.48 22.75 -4.41
C GLY A 164 11.72 21.51 -4.85
N ILE A 165 12.34 20.34 -4.98
CA ILE A 165 11.71 19.11 -5.47
C ILE A 165 11.92 17.97 -4.46
N LEU A 166 10.83 17.29 -4.12
CA LEU A 166 10.88 16.09 -3.28
C LEU A 166 10.22 14.91 -3.97
N MET A 167 10.74 13.74 -3.66
CA MET A 167 10.09 12.47 -3.93
C MET A 167 9.38 11.96 -2.68
N LEU A 168 8.13 11.52 -2.86
CA LEU A 168 7.34 10.91 -1.80
C LEU A 168 6.96 9.49 -2.22
N HIS A 169 7.11 8.55 -1.30
CA HIS A 169 6.60 7.19 -1.43
C HIS A 169 5.60 6.96 -0.30
N ALA A 170 4.37 6.55 -0.62
CA ALA A 170 3.37 6.24 0.38
C ALA A 170 2.86 4.82 0.18
N ALA A 171 2.84 4.03 1.25
CA ALA A 171 2.34 2.66 1.23
C ALA A 171 1.23 2.49 2.26
N ALA A 172 0.26 1.64 1.94
CA ALA A 172 -0.66 1.07 2.91
C ALA A 172 -0.48 -0.45 2.92
N VAL A 173 -0.26 -0.99 4.12
CA VAL A 173 0.02 -2.40 4.39
C VAL A 173 -1.12 -2.96 5.23
N GLY A 174 -1.69 -4.07 4.78
CA GLY A 174 -2.71 -4.83 5.47
C GLY A 174 -2.25 -6.23 5.86
N PRO A 175 -3.18 -7.11 6.25
CA PRO A 175 -2.90 -8.51 6.57
C PRO A 175 -2.07 -9.23 5.49
N SER A 176 -1.30 -10.22 5.91
CA SER A 176 -0.34 -10.97 5.11
C SER A 176 0.76 -10.10 4.50
N LEU A 177 1.00 -8.91 5.06
CA LEU A 177 1.86 -7.86 4.51
C LEU A 177 1.45 -7.44 3.09
N ALA A 178 0.18 -7.64 2.73
CA ALA A 178 -0.33 -7.19 1.44
C ALA A 178 -0.27 -5.67 1.38
N GLN A 179 0.40 -5.13 0.37
CA GLN A 179 0.62 -3.70 0.25
C GLN A 179 0.21 -3.13 -1.11
N ARG A 180 -0.13 -1.84 -1.09
CA ARG A 180 -0.21 -0.98 -2.27
C ARG A 180 0.48 0.33 -1.97
N ALA A 181 1.21 0.83 -2.96
CA ALA A 181 1.97 2.04 -2.81
C ALA A 181 1.75 3.00 -3.99
N VAL A 182 1.96 4.28 -3.71
CA VAL A 182 1.95 5.37 -4.67
C VAL A 182 3.21 6.20 -4.47
N GLN A 183 3.75 6.69 -5.56
CA GLN A 183 4.88 7.60 -5.56
C GLN A 183 4.45 8.92 -6.21
N ALA A 184 4.94 10.03 -5.68
CA ALA A 184 4.71 11.35 -6.25
C ALA A 184 5.96 12.20 -6.19
N THR A 185 6.14 13.04 -7.21
CA THR A 185 7.11 14.13 -7.21
C THR A 185 6.38 15.41 -6.84
N LEU A 186 6.86 16.10 -5.82
CA LEU A 186 6.31 17.36 -5.33
C LEU A 186 7.31 18.46 -5.63
N ALA A 187 6.88 19.56 -6.22
CA ALA A 187 7.73 20.71 -6.48
C ALA A 187 7.18 21.96 -5.81
N ARG A 188 8.06 22.77 -5.23
CA ARG A 188 7.78 24.06 -4.61
C ARG A 188 8.52 25.13 -5.41
N PRO A 189 7.83 25.89 -6.29
CA PRO A 189 8.51 26.86 -7.16
C PRO A 189 9.17 28.02 -6.41
N ALA A 190 8.65 28.36 -5.22
CA ALA A 190 9.23 29.34 -4.32
C ALA A 190 8.84 29.03 -2.85
N PRO A 191 9.63 29.44 -1.84
CA PRO A 191 9.38 29.10 -0.43
C PRO A 191 8.01 29.51 0.11
N ASP A 192 7.42 30.57 -0.45
CA ASP A 192 6.12 31.13 -0.10
C ASP A 192 4.95 30.55 -0.92
N GLN A 193 5.23 29.71 -1.91
CA GLN A 193 4.23 29.10 -2.77
C GLN A 193 3.83 27.70 -2.30
N ARG A 194 2.57 27.35 -2.62
CA ARG A 194 2.04 26.01 -2.36
C ARG A 194 2.77 24.99 -3.23
N PRO A 195 3.19 23.84 -2.66
CA PRO A 195 3.76 22.77 -3.45
C PRO A 195 2.76 22.19 -4.46
N VAL A 196 3.25 21.84 -5.64
CA VAL A 196 2.48 21.28 -6.76
C VAL A 196 2.95 19.85 -7.01
N VAL A 197 2.00 18.93 -7.18
CA VAL A 197 2.30 17.55 -7.56
C VAL A 197 2.64 17.52 -9.06
N MET A 198 3.89 17.20 -9.38
CA MET A 198 4.39 17.10 -10.75
C MET A 198 4.11 15.74 -11.37
N SER A 199 4.20 14.68 -10.56
CA SER A 199 3.94 13.30 -11.00
C SER A 199 3.18 12.53 -9.92
N TRP A 200 2.37 11.57 -10.35
CA TRP A 200 1.70 10.62 -9.46
C TRP A 200 1.67 9.25 -10.15
N THR A 201 2.23 8.23 -9.51
CA THR A 201 2.32 6.89 -10.11
C THR A 201 2.02 5.83 -9.06
N ILE A 202 1.31 4.78 -9.48
CA ILE A 202 1.08 3.61 -8.65
C ILE A 202 2.32 2.72 -8.76
N VAL A 203 2.90 2.35 -7.63
CA VAL A 203 4.10 1.50 -7.56
C VAL A 203 3.76 0.19 -6.86
N ARG A 204 4.48 -0.87 -7.26
CA ARG A 204 4.18 -2.25 -6.87
C ARG A 204 4.86 -2.63 -5.57
#